data_AF-A0A832N635-F1
#
_entry.id   AF-A0A832N635-F1
#
_cell.length_a   1.000
_cell.length_b   1.000
_cell.length_c   1.000
_cell.angle_alpha   90.00
_cell.angle_beta   90.00
_cell.angle_gamma   90.00
#
_symmetry.space_group_name_H-M   'P 1'
#
loop_
_entity.id
_entity.type
_entity.pdbx_description
1 polymer ?
#
loop_
_entity_poly.entity_id
_entity_poly.type
_entity_poly.pdbx_seq_one_letter_code
_entity_poly.pdbx_strand_id
1 'polypeptide(L)'
;MSELEVFWDQVRVGEMVEAPLRVRPRPMEEATLRRLGFPRRLYLEGRPPETYDYQSVSQEAEWGFHAGAYTRFGDVRPLLEHVDDRFVIMAPGDEIALTFQALPPPEAGWRRTFLFYIFGYGKSMDVNADASWTVGPLPYRGMPDYPYPSLPKEKEEQFRRDLMEVHTRLLPLPGWPQGRREPLPNRVR
;
A
#
# COMPACT_ATOMS: atom_id res chain seq x y z
N MET A 1 -20.07 -7.48 6.30
CA MET A 1 -19.21 -8.27 7.20
C MET A 1 -17.79 -7.74 7.00
N SER A 2 -17.21 -7.09 8.00
CA SER A 2 -15.81 -6.63 7.93
C SER A 2 -14.90 -7.73 8.44
N GLU A 3 -14.17 -8.41 7.57
CA GLU A 3 -13.05 -9.27 7.98
C GLU A 3 -11.79 -8.40 8.02
N LEU A 4 -11.65 -7.60 9.08
CA LEU A 4 -10.33 -7.09 9.46
C LEU A 4 -9.71 -8.16 10.36
N GLU A 5 -8.97 -9.10 9.77
CA GLU A 5 -8.15 -10.02 10.55
C GLU A 5 -6.94 -9.26 11.09
N VAL A 6 -7.00 -8.91 12.38
CA VAL A 6 -5.87 -8.27 13.06
C VAL A 6 -4.95 -9.37 13.58
N PHE A 7 -3.84 -9.57 12.89
CA PHE A 7 -2.79 -10.49 13.33
C PHE A 7 -1.84 -9.77 14.30
N TRP A 8 -1.75 -10.29 15.51
CA TRP A 8 -0.77 -9.85 16.50
C TRP A 8 0.24 -10.97 16.68
N ASP A 9 1.50 -10.73 16.28
CA ASP A 9 2.59 -11.67 16.56
C ASP A 9 2.86 -11.76 18.07
N GLN A 10 2.76 -10.61 18.75
CA GLN A 10 3.02 -10.54 20.18
C GLN A 10 2.38 -9.34 20.86
N VAL A 11 1.78 -9.59 22.03
CA VAL A 11 1.43 -8.55 23.00
C VAL A 11 2.40 -8.68 24.17
N ARG A 12 3.15 -7.62 24.44
CA ARG A 12 4.00 -7.53 25.64
C ARG A 12 3.48 -6.42 26.53
N VAL A 13 3.36 -6.73 27.82
CA VAL A 13 3.15 -5.72 28.86
C VAL A 13 4.51 -5.39 29.42
N GLY A 14 4.89 -4.12 29.33
CA GLY A 14 6.08 -3.58 29.96
C GLY A 14 5.69 -2.57 31.02
N GLU A 15 6.49 -2.48 32.08
CA GLU A 15 6.43 -1.33 32.97
C GLU A 15 7.02 -0.11 32.24
N MET A 16 6.38 1.04 32.39
CA MET A 16 6.95 2.29 31.91
C MET A 16 8.17 2.61 32.76
N VAL A 17 9.35 2.30 32.22
CA VAL A 17 10.63 2.62 32.85
C VAL A 17 11.21 3.86 32.20
N GLU A 18 11.77 4.75 33.01
CA GLU A 18 12.60 5.84 32.48
C GLU A 18 13.93 5.24 31.99
N ALA A 19 13.98 4.98 30.69
CA ALA A 19 15.20 4.58 30.00
C ALA A 19 15.57 5.67 28.98
N PRO A 20 16.87 5.95 28.78
CA PRO A 20 17.29 6.93 27.79
C PRO A 20 16.93 6.43 26.38
N LEU A 21 15.93 7.05 25.75
CA LEU A 21 15.53 6.79 24.37
C LEU A 21 16.06 7.89 23.46
N ARG A 22 16.74 7.50 22.37
CA ARG A 22 17.22 8.43 21.34
C ARG A 22 16.51 8.15 20.02
N VAL A 23 15.54 8.99 19.67
CA VAL A 23 14.86 8.94 18.36
C VAL A 23 15.58 9.87 17.39
N ARG A 24 15.91 9.35 16.20
CA ARG A 24 16.55 10.13 15.13
C ARG A 24 15.79 9.92 13.82
N PRO A 25 15.01 10.91 13.35
CA PRO A 25 14.42 10.85 12.03
C PRO A 25 15.52 10.72 10.96
N ARG A 26 15.31 9.84 9.99
CA ARG A 26 16.22 9.66 8.86
C ARG A 26 15.48 10.02 7.58
N PRO A 27 15.92 11.05 6.84
CA PRO A 27 15.34 11.30 5.54
C PRO A 27 15.69 10.12 4.63
N MET A 28 14.75 9.81 3.75
CA MET A 28 14.95 8.86 2.69
C MET A 28 15.81 9.50 1.60
N GLU A 29 16.83 8.78 1.12
CA GLU A 29 17.70 9.27 0.05
C GLU A 29 17.03 9.06 -1.31
N GLU A 30 16.35 7.92 -1.50
CA GLU A 30 15.67 7.57 -2.74
C GLU A 30 14.35 6.85 -2.46
N ALA A 31 13.33 7.10 -3.28
CA ALA A 31 12.15 6.23 -3.39
C ALA A 31 11.81 6.01 -4.86
N THR A 32 11.94 4.75 -5.30
CA THR A 32 11.63 4.38 -6.68
C THR A 32 10.41 3.48 -6.72
N LEU A 33 9.31 3.95 -7.32
CA LEU A 33 8.19 3.10 -7.69
C LEU A 33 8.58 2.30 -8.93
N ARG A 34 8.48 0.97 -8.84
CA ARG A 34 8.74 0.06 -9.96
C ARG A 34 7.83 -1.15 -9.89
N ARG A 35 7.75 -1.88 -11.01
CA ARG A 35 7.07 -3.17 -11.02
C ARG A 35 8.03 -4.25 -10.53
N LEU A 36 7.63 -4.97 -9.50
CA LEU A 36 8.32 -6.16 -9.00
C LEU A 36 7.64 -7.43 -9.55
N GLY A 37 6.33 -7.52 -9.34
CA GLY A 37 5.54 -8.74 -9.41
C GLY A 37 5.12 -9.17 -8.01
N PHE A 38 4.95 -10.47 -7.80
CA PHE A 38 4.42 -11.04 -6.57
C PHE A 38 5.47 -11.98 -5.95
N PRO A 39 6.27 -11.49 -4.98
CA PRO A 39 7.24 -12.32 -4.29
C PRO A 39 6.57 -13.49 -3.57
N ARG A 40 7.23 -14.64 -3.59
CA ARG A 40 6.73 -15.83 -2.91
C ARG A 40 6.67 -15.57 -1.40
N ARG A 41 5.49 -15.74 -0.83
CA ARG A 41 5.26 -15.65 0.61
C ARG A 41 5.97 -16.79 1.34
N LEU A 42 6.56 -16.46 2.47
CA LEU A 42 7.24 -17.36 3.38
C LEU A 42 6.67 -17.17 4.78
N TYR A 43 6.55 -18.24 5.54
CA TYR A 43 6.23 -18.17 6.96
C TYR A 43 7.48 -18.53 7.77
N LEU A 44 7.93 -17.62 8.64
CA LEU A 44 9.03 -17.91 9.55
C LEU A 44 8.57 -18.98 10.52
N GLU A 45 9.25 -20.14 10.52
CA GLU A 45 8.88 -21.30 11.35
C GLU A 45 7.43 -21.78 11.16
N GLY A 46 6.84 -21.54 9.97
CA GLY A 46 5.45 -21.90 9.69
C GLY A 46 4.41 -21.04 10.41
N ARG A 47 4.80 -19.90 10.98
CA ARG A 47 3.91 -18.97 11.69
C ARG A 47 3.98 -17.56 11.08
N PRO A 48 2.89 -16.78 11.17
CA PRO A 48 2.95 -15.33 10.94
C PRO A 48 3.94 -14.64 11.90
N PRO A 49 4.46 -13.44 11.57
CA PRO A 49 4.19 -12.71 10.33
C PRO A 49 4.87 -13.37 9.12
N GLU A 50 4.24 -13.24 7.96
CA GLU A 50 4.83 -13.66 6.69
C GLU A 50 6.04 -12.76 6.34
N THR A 51 7.03 -13.36 5.68
CA THR A 51 8.10 -12.67 4.97
C THR A 51 8.04 -13.04 3.50
N TYR A 52 8.94 -12.49 2.68
CA TYR A 52 8.87 -12.60 1.22
C TYR A 52 10.22 -12.97 0.64
N ASP A 53 10.23 -13.95 -0.27
CA ASP A 53 11.41 -14.33 -1.05
C ASP A 53 11.48 -13.48 -2.33
N TYR A 54 12.34 -12.47 -2.31
CA TYR A 54 12.55 -11.57 -3.45
C TYR A 54 13.34 -12.22 -4.61
N GLN A 55 13.86 -13.44 -4.44
CA GLN A 55 14.49 -14.19 -5.52
C GLN A 55 13.47 -15.05 -6.30
N SER A 56 12.26 -15.24 -5.76
CA SER A 56 11.19 -16.03 -6.35
C SER A 56 9.96 -15.14 -6.57
N VAL A 57 9.85 -14.55 -7.75
CA VAL A 57 8.82 -13.54 -8.05
C VAL A 57 7.93 -13.99 -9.20
N SER A 58 6.63 -14.18 -8.91
CA SER A 58 5.62 -14.42 -9.94
C SER A 58 5.29 -13.12 -10.67
N GLN A 59 4.99 -13.23 -11.97
CA GLN A 59 4.53 -12.11 -12.78
C GLN A 59 3.01 -12.13 -12.99
N GLU A 60 2.37 -13.23 -12.59
CA GLU A 60 0.93 -13.45 -12.71
C GLU A 60 0.23 -12.95 -11.45
N ALA A 61 -0.81 -12.15 -11.64
CA ALA A 61 -1.68 -11.71 -10.56
C ALA A 61 -2.85 -12.69 -10.43
N GLU A 62 -3.11 -13.16 -9.20
CA GLU A 62 -4.31 -13.97 -8.92
C GLU A 62 -5.55 -13.10 -8.65
N TRP A 63 -5.39 -11.78 -8.60
CA TRP A 63 -6.44 -10.82 -8.27
C TRP A 63 -6.58 -9.71 -9.32
N GLY A 64 -7.75 -9.09 -9.34
CA GLY A 64 -8.07 -7.97 -10.22
C GLY A 64 -7.35 -6.67 -9.82
N PHE A 65 -7.60 -5.61 -10.59
CA PHE A 65 -7.10 -4.27 -10.33
C PHE A 65 -8.20 -3.22 -10.53
N HIS A 66 -8.03 -2.07 -9.90
CA HIS A 66 -8.91 -0.91 -10.08
C HIS A 66 -8.60 -0.21 -11.40
N ALA A 67 -9.59 0.13 -12.21
CA ALA A 67 -9.39 0.88 -13.43
C ALA A 67 -9.02 2.34 -13.13
N GLY A 68 -8.15 2.94 -13.94
CA GLY A 68 -7.86 4.36 -13.87
C GLY A 68 -6.36 4.67 -13.82
N ALA A 69 -6.05 5.80 -13.19
CA ALA A 69 -4.76 6.44 -13.25
C ALA A 69 -3.88 6.04 -12.05
N TYR A 70 -2.80 5.33 -12.33
CA TYR A 70 -1.77 4.95 -11.36
C TYR A 70 -0.55 5.85 -11.49
N THR A 71 0.25 5.88 -10.43
CA THR A 71 1.52 6.60 -10.46
C THR A 71 2.47 5.98 -11.49
N ARG A 72 3.13 6.84 -12.28
CA ARG A 72 4.20 6.45 -13.22
C ARG A 72 5.40 5.88 -12.44
N PHE A 73 6.12 4.95 -13.06
CA PHE A 73 7.36 4.43 -12.46
C PHE A 73 8.45 5.50 -12.40
N GLY A 74 9.39 5.32 -11.47
CA GLY A 74 10.51 6.23 -11.23
C GLY A 74 10.48 6.86 -9.84
N ASP A 75 11.12 8.00 -9.71
CA ASP A 75 11.22 8.73 -8.43
C ASP A 75 9.84 9.19 -7.94
N VAL A 76 9.46 8.71 -6.77
CA VAL A 76 8.25 9.08 -6.04
C VAL A 76 8.55 9.70 -4.68
N ARG A 77 9.82 9.97 -4.37
CA ARG A 77 10.21 10.65 -3.12
C ARG A 77 9.44 11.95 -2.88
N PRO A 78 9.21 12.84 -3.88
CA PRO A 78 8.42 14.06 -3.67
C PRO A 78 6.96 13.82 -3.24
N LEU A 79 6.40 12.64 -3.50
CA LEU A 79 5.04 12.26 -3.07
C LEU A 79 5.00 11.61 -1.67
N LEU A 80 6.17 11.29 -1.09
CA LEU A 80 6.31 10.59 0.19
C LEU A 80 6.90 11.49 1.29
N GLU A 81 7.42 12.66 0.94
CA GLU A 81 8.01 13.61 1.90
C GLU A 81 6.97 14.20 2.87
N HIS A 82 5.71 14.31 2.43
CA HIS A 82 4.63 14.95 3.19
C HIS A 82 3.32 14.18 3.09
N VAL A 83 2.49 14.31 4.12
CA VAL A 83 1.10 13.83 4.12
C VAL A 83 0.19 15.02 3.77
N ASP A 84 0.06 15.28 2.47
CA ASP A 84 -0.59 16.47 1.89
C ASP A 84 -1.70 16.12 0.88
N ASP A 85 -2.22 14.89 0.95
CA ASP A 85 -3.24 14.32 0.04
C ASP A 85 -2.75 14.15 -1.40
N ARG A 86 -1.43 14.07 -1.61
CA ARG A 86 -0.83 13.54 -2.84
C ARG A 86 -0.44 12.09 -2.60
N PHE A 87 -0.66 11.23 -3.58
CA PHE A 87 -0.55 9.78 -3.38
C PHE A 87 0.39 9.12 -4.39
N VAL A 88 1.16 8.15 -3.91
CA VAL A 88 1.66 7.07 -4.75
C VAL A 88 0.54 6.03 -4.88
N ILE A 89 -0.08 5.98 -6.06
CA ILE A 89 -1.14 5.03 -6.40
C ILE A 89 -0.48 3.80 -7.04
N MET A 90 -0.47 2.69 -6.30
CA MET A 90 0.17 1.43 -6.68
C MET A 90 -0.85 0.44 -7.25
N ALA A 91 -0.46 -0.22 -8.34
CA ALA A 91 -1.17 -1.36 -8.91
C ALA A 91 -0.68 -2.66 -8.26
N PRO A 92 -1.46 -3.75 -8.38
CA PRO A 92 -0.98 -5.09 -8.04
C PRO A 92 0.41 -5.40 -8.59
N GLY A 93 1.33 -5.79 -7.71
CA GLY A 93 2.70 -6.17 -8.05
C GLY A 93 3.68 -5.00 -8.22
N ASP A 94 3.25 -3.78 -7.95
CA ASP A 94 4.19 -2.68 -7.77
C ASP A 94 4.89 -2.75 -6.41
N GLU A 95 6.09 -2.17 -6.33
CA GLU A 95 6.80 -1.91 -5.09
C GLU A 95 7.36 -0.49 -5.08
N ILE A 96 7.58 0.06 -3.88
CA ILE A 96 8.40 1.25 -3.70
C ILE A 96 9.71 0.82 -3.03
N ALA A 97 10.80 0.85 -3.77
CA ALA A 97 12.13 0.60 -3.23
C ALA A 97 12.64 1.87 -2.53
N LEU A 98 12.89 1.78 -1.23
CA LEU A 98 13.36 2.90 -0.39
C LEU A 98 14.84 2.71 -0.05
N THR A 99 15.64 3.75 -0.28
CA THR A 99 17.05 3.78 0.11
C THR A 99 17.25 4.76 1.27
N PHE A 100 18.00 4.34 2.29
CA PHE A 100 18.38 5.18 3.42
C PHE A 100 19.88 5.09 3.65
N GLN A 101 20.48 6.19 4.13
CA GLN A 101 21.88 6.20 4.51
C GLN A 101 22.16 5.13 5.59
N ALA A 102 23.16 4.29 5.35
CA ALA A 102 23.63 3.32 6.34
C ALA A 102 24.11 4.02 7.62
N LEU A 103 23.77 3.45 8.78
CA LEU A 103 24.14 3.99 10.08
C LEU A 103 25.39 3.28 10.63
N PRO A 104 26.33 4.01 11.26
CA PRO A 104 27.45 3.37 11.96
C PRO A 104 26.92 2.49 13.12
N PRO A 105 27.67 1.50 13.63
CA PRO A 105 27.25 0.69 14.77
C PRO A 105 26.76 1.54 15.96
N PRO A 106 25.79 1.05 16.76
CA PRO A 106 25.37 1.76 17.96
C PRO A 106 26.52 1.84 18.98
N GLU A 107 26.48 2.84 19.86
CA GLU A 107 27.39 2.96 21.00
C GLU A 107 27.36 1.69 21.86
N ALA A 108 28.47 1.37 22.55
CA ALA A 108 28.53 0.22 23.44
C ALA A 108 27.41 0.30 24.50
N GLY A 109 26.72 -0.83 24.71
CA GLY A 109 25.57 -0.92 25.62
C GLY A 109 24.22 -0.50 25.00
N TRP A 110 24.20 0.03 23.77
CA TRP A 110 22.96 0.38 23.07
C TRP A 110 22.53 -0.69 22.08
N ARG A 111 21.21 -0.95 22.02
CA ARG A 111 20.58 -1.73 20.96
C ARG A 111 19.87 -0.79 19.98
N ARG A 112 20.13 -0.95 18.68
CA ARG A 112 19.39 -0.23 17.63
C ARG A 112 18.18 -1.04 17.18
N THR A 113 17.07 -0.34 16.97
CA THR A 113 15.88 -0.85 16.28
C THR A 113 15.45 0.16 15.22
N PHE A 114 14.64 -0.28 14.27
CA PHE A 114 14.06 0.57 13.23
C PHE A 114 12.55 0.52 13.34
N LEU A 115 11.91 1.69 13.19
CA LEU A 115 10.47 1.81 13.04
C LEU A 115 10.19 2.30 11.63
N PHE A 116 9.36 1.56 10.91
CA PHE A 116 8.85 2.00 9.62
C PHE A 116 7.43 2.52 9.81
N TYR A 117 7.18 3.75 9.36
CA TYR A 117 5.89 4.41 9.45
C TYR A 117 5.36 4.67 8.04
N ILE A 118 4.16 4.20 7.78
CA ILE A 118 3.44 4.39 6.51
C ILE A 118 2.13 5.08 6.83
N PHE A 119 1.75 6.05 5.99
CA PHE A 119 0.44 6.65 5.99
C PHE A 119 -0.18 6.47 4.61
N GLY A 120 -1.38 5.92 4.54
CA GLY A 120 -2.04 5.67 3.26
C GLY A 120 -3.45 5.12 3.41
N TYR A 121 -4.09 4.90 2.27
CA TYR A 121 -5.44 4.36 2.18
C TYR A 121 -5.41 3.03 1.43
N GLY A 122 -6.17 2.05 1.93
CA GLY A 122 -6.45 0.81 1.21
C GLY A 122 -7.81 0.88 0.55
N LYS A 123 -7.91 0.47 -0.72
CA LYS A 123 -9.19 0.37 -1.43
C LYS A 123 -9.51 -1.08 -1.77
N SER A 124 -10.64 -1.56 -1.26
CA SER A 124 -11.12 -2.91 -1.49
C SER A 124 -11.75 -3.07 -2.87
N MET A 125 -11.59 -4.27 -3.46
CA MET A 125 -12.36 -4.72 -4.62
C MET A 125 -13.57 -5.58 -4.22
N ASP A 126 -13.99 -5.57 -2.95
CA ASP A 126 -15.20 -6.25 -2.51
C ASP A 126 -16.42 -5.76 -3.31
N VAL A 127 -17.29 -6.67 -3.72
CA VAL A 127 -18.48 -6.36 -4.52
C VAL A 127 -19.47 -5.44 -3.80
N ASN A 128 -19.40 -5.37 -2.48
CA ASN A 128 -20.21 -4.50 -1.63
C ASN A 128 -19.49 -3.19 -1.27
N ALA A 129 -18.20 -3.04 -1.63
CA ALA A 129 -17.52 -1.78 -1.47
C ALA A 129 -17.93 -0.80 -2.59
N ASP A 130 -18.00 0.48 -2.25
CA ASP A 130 -18.36 1.51 -3.22
C ASP A 130 -17.17 1.82 -4.13
N ALA A 131 -17.48 2.08 -5.41
CA ALA A 131 -16.50 2.36 -6.46
C ALA A 131 -15.34 1.34 -6.55
N SER A 132 -15.58 0.06 -6.24
CA SER A 132 -14.59 -1.04 -6.22
C SER A 132 -13.90 -1.36 -7.54
N TRP A 133 -14.35 -0.75 -8.64
CA TRP A 133 -13.82 -1.02 -9.97
C TRP A 133 -12.89 0.09 -10.47
N THR A 134 -12.78 1.20 -9.75
CA THR A 134 -12.02 2.37 -10.18
C THR A 134 -11.12 2.89 -9.08
N VAL A 135 -9.95 3.42 -9.46
CA VAL A 135 -9.02 4.09 -8.55
C VAL A 135 -9.73 5.24 -7.83
N GLY A 136 -10.51 6.02 -8.57
CA GLY A 136 -11.32 7.11 -8.04
C GLY A 136 -12.57 6.63 -7.28
N PRO A 137 -13.19 7.50 -6.46
CA PRO A 137 -12.67 8.81 -6.07
C PRO A 137 -11.45 8.69 -5.14
N LEU A 138 -10.47 9.59 -5.25
CA LEU A 138 -9.32 9.57 -4.33
C LEU A 138 -9.74 10.12 -2.96
N PRO A 139 -9.30 9.50 -1.84
CA PRO A 139 -9.55 10.03 -0.51
C PRO A 139 -8.74 11.31 -0.27
N TYR A 140 -9.13 12.09 0.74
CA TYR A 140 -8.32 13.20 1.25
C TYR A 140 -8.49 13.33 2.76
N ARG A 141 -7.47 13.88 3.44
CA ARG A 141 -7.47 14.10 4.87
C ARG A 141 -8.50 15.17 5.23
N GLY A 142 -9.33 14.86 6.22
CA GLY A 142 -10.41 15.74 6.67
C GLY A 142 -11.70 15.59 5.86
N MET A 143 -11.80 14.60 4.95
CA MET A 143 -13.09 14.23 4.37
C MET A 143 -14.06 13.75 5.47
N PRO A 144 -15.35 14.12 5.42
CA PRO A 144 -16.32 13.73 6.45
C PRO A 144 -16.71 12.25 6.38
N ASP A 145 -16.64 11.67 5.18
CA ASP A 145 -16.95 10.27 4.90
C ASP A 145 -16.26 9.85 3.59
N TYR A 146 -16.23 8.54 3.30
CA TYR A 146 -15.82 7.98 2.01
C TYR A 146 -16.87 6.99 1.49
N PRO A 147 -17.53 7.26 0.35
CA PRO A 147 -17.34 8.44 -0.52
C PRO A 147 -17.80 9.75 0.15
N TYR A 148 -17.15 10.87 -0.20
CA TYR A 148 -17.56 12.20 0.25
C TYR A 148 -18.62 12.82 -0.68
N PRO A 149 -19.57 13.62 -0.16
CA PRO A 149 -20.66 14.19 -0.96
C PRO A 149 -20.18 15.25 -1.97
N SER A 150 -19.06 15.90 -1.69
CA SER A 150 -18.44 16.90 -2.58
C SER A 150 -16.94 16.98 -2.34
N LEU A 151 -16.16 17.21 -3.39
CA LEU A 151 -14.73 17.47 -3.31
C LEU A 151 -14.47 18.97 -3.18
N PRO A 152 -13.71 19.44 -2.17
CA PRO A 152 -13.29 20.84 -2.13
C PRO A 152 -12.51 21.23 -3.39
N LYS A 153 -12.76 22.42 -3.92
CA LYS A 153 -12.13 22.90 -5.18
C LYS A 153 -10.61 22.81 -5.16
N GLU A 154 -9.98 23.09 -4.02
CA GLU A 154 -8.53 22.97 -3.85
C GLU A 154 -8.04 21.54 -4.08
N LYS A 155 -8.76 20.54 -3.55
CA LYS A 155 -8.44 19.12 -3.72
C LYS A 155 -8.71 18.64 -5.14
N GLU A 156 -9.81 19.08 -5.75
CA GLU A 156 -10.12 18.81 -7.15
C GLU A 156 -8.99 19.30 -8.07
N GLU A 157 -8.56 20.53 -7.87
CA GLU A 157 -7.50 21.17 -8.65
C GLU A 157 -6.13 20.50 -8.41
N GLN A 158 -5.83 20.08 -7.17
CA GLN A 158 -4.66 19.27 -6.86
C GLN A 158 -4.68 17.91 -7.57
N PHE A 159 -5.78 17.15 -7.46
CA PHE A 159 -5.91 15.85 -8.09
C PHE A 159 -5.84 15.94 -9.62
N ARG A 160 -6.39 17.00 -10.21
CA ARG A 160 -6.30 17.25 -11.64
C ARG A 160 -4.87 17.50 -12.10
N ARG A 161 -4.06 18.24 -11.33
CA ARG A 161 -2.62 18.39 -11.60
C ARG A 161 -1.87 17.08 -11.47
N ASP A 162 -2.09 16.36 -10.38
CA ASP A 162 -1.42 15.07 -10.15
C ASP A 162 -1.75 14.05 -11.25
N LEU A 163 -2.99 14.05 -11.76
CA LEU A 163 -3.39 13.24 -12.91
C LEU A 163 -2.54 13.51 -14.16
N MET A 164 -2.16 14.77 -14.39
CA MET A 164 -1.37 15.18 -15.55
C MET A 164 0.13 14.95 -15.34
N GLU A 165 0.62 15.13 -14.11
CA GLU A 165 2.06 15.13 -13.82
C GLU A 165 2.58 13.76 -13.36
N VAL A 166 1.83 13.06 -12.52
CA VAL A 166 2.33 11.90 -11.77
C VAL A 166 1.51 10.63 -11.94
N HIS A 167 0.18 10.71 -12.07
CA HIS A 167 -0.72 9.56 -12.24
C HIS A 167 -0.97 9.25 -13.71
N THR A 168 0.09 9.01 -14.47
CA THR A 168 0.00 8.88 -15.94
C THR A 168 -0.01 7.44 -16.44
N ARG A 169 0.04 6.44 -15.55
CA ARG A 169 -0.07 5.02 -15.94
C ARG A 169 -1.53 4.60 -15.90
N LEU A 170 -2.19 4.62 -17.06
CA LEU A 170 -3.61 4.26 -17.19
C LEU A 170 -3.77 2.75 -17.32
N LEU A 171 -4.53 2.16 -16.40
CA LEU A 171 -5.02 0.78 -16.53
C LEU A 171 -6.50 0.80 -16.95
N PRO A 172 -6.90 0.03 -17.97
CA PRO A 172 -8.27 0.03 -18.47
C PRO A 172 -9.23 -0.59 -17.46
N LEU A 173 -10.54 -0.49 -17.69
CA LEU A 173 -11.48 -1.34 -16.95
C LEU A 173 -11.08 -2.81 -17.15
N PRO A 174 -10.98 -3.62 -16.07
CA PRO A 174 -10.81 -5.05 -16.23
C PRO A 174 -11.92 -5.54 -17.14
N GLY A 175 -11.56 -6.12 -18.29
CA GLY A 175 -12.50 -6.97 -18.99
C GLY A 175 -12.91 -8.08 -18.03
N TRP A 176 -14.20 -8.41 -17.97
CA TRP A 176 -14.64 -9.58 -17.20
C TRP A 176 -13.74 -10.77 -17.57
N PRO A 177 -13.11 -11.48 -16.61
CA PRO A 177 -12.26 -12.62 -16.94
C PRO A 177 -13.08 -13.65 -17.73
N GLN A 178 -12.75 -13.81 -19.01
CA GLN A 178 -13.34 -14.82 -19.89
C GLN A 178 -12.68 -16.17 -19.60
N GLY A 179 -13.05 -16.80 -18.48
CA GLY A 179 -12.73 -18.20 -18.15
C GLY A 179 -12.73 -18.43 -16.64
N ARG A 180 -13.32 -19.48 -16.06
CA ARG A 180 -14.13 -20.61 -16.53
C ARG A 180 -15.54 -20.46 -15.95
N ARG A 181 -16.59 -20.56 -16.77
CA ARG A 181 -17.93 -20.90 -16.24
C ARG A 181 -17.88 -22.39 -15.89
N GLU A 182 -17.48 -22.74 -14.67
CA GLU A 182 -17.94 -24.01 -14.13
C GLU A 182 -19.46 -23.90 -13.94
N PRO A 183 -20.26 -24.79 -14.55
CA PRO A 183 -21.69 -24.78 -14.34
C PRO A 183 -21.94 -25.03 -12.85
N LEU A 184 -22.72 -24.14 -12.22
CA LEU A 184 -23.21 -24.33 -10.86
C LEU A 184 -23.82 -25.74 -10.77
N PRO A 185 -23.45 -26.56 -9.76
CA PRO A 185 -24.06 -27.86 -9.60
C PRO A 185 -25.57 -27.66 -9.42
N ASN A 186 -26.35 -28.36 -10.24
CA ASN A 186 -27.81 -28.36 -10.19
C ASN A 186 -28.25 -28.59 -8.74
N ARG A 187 -28.91 -27.59 -8.13
CA ARG A 187 -29.65 -27.82 -6.89
C ARG A 187 -30.80 -28.77 -7.21
N VAL A 188 -30.67 -30.01 -6.74
CA VAL A 188 -31.79 -30.95 -6.63
C VAL A 188 -32.80 -30.35 -5.65
N ARG A 189 -34.07 -30.33 -6.05
CA ARG A 189 -35.20 -29.88 -5.24
C ARG A 189 -35.45 -30.80 -4.05
#